data_AF-A0A2G9T4N6-F1
#
_entry.id   AF-A0A2G9T4N6-F1
#
_cell.length_a   1.000
_cell.length_b   1.000
_cell.length_c   1.000
_cell.angle_alpha   90.00
_cell.angle_beta   90.00
_cell.angle_gamma   90.00
#
_symmetry.space_group_name_H-M   'P 1'
#
loop_
_entity.id
_entity.type
_entity.pdbx_description
1 polymer ?
#
loop_
_entity_poly.entity_id
_entity_poly.type
_entity_poly.pdbx_seq_one_letter_code
_entity_poly.pdbx_strand_id
1 'polypeptide(L)'
;MAAVVDYQTAHFGCAATDLVRVFCACLSGKDRQSHWEELLEEFYGYLKEEVGDRKMPYTLEQLKEAYRQYFPIGAFMIAPMVGPFFEMVCKSPDEEIKKKGFDTVMEKTDCLFDDIFFFHDRNMKLRQGKEVVQKC
;
A
#
# COMPACT_ATOMS: atom_id res chain seq x y z
N MET A 1 -16.15 18.43 -3.75
CA MET A 1 -16.31 17.16 -4.49
C MET A 1 -14.93 16.61 -4.77
N ALA A 2 -14.68 15.35 -4.42
CA ALA A 2 -13.52 14.61 -4.89
C ALA A 2 -13.99 13.68 -6.02
N ALA A 3 -13.17 13.53 -7.07
CA ALA A 3 -13.46 12.63 -8.19
C ALA A 3 -12.24 11.75 -8.44
N VAL A 4 -12.48 10.46 -8.72
CA VAL A 4 -11.45 9.55 -9.22
C VAL A 4 -11.37 9.76 -10.73
N VAL A 5 -10.19 10.06 -11.25
CA VAL A 5 -9.93 10.32 -12.67
C VAL A 5 -8.82 9.39 -13.19
N ASP A 6 -8.47 9.49 -14.47
CA ASP A 6 -7.34 8.78 -15.07
C ASP A 6 -7.44 7.24 -15.02
N TYR A 7 -8.49 6.70 -15.66
CA TYR A 7 -8.80 5.26 -15.71
C TYR A 7 -7.92 4.42 -16.65
N GLN A 8 -6.81 4.94 -17.20
CA GLN A 8 -5.97 4.21 -18.16
C GLN A 8 -5.36 2.91 -17.62
N THR A 9 -5.29 2.74 -16.29
CA THR A 9 -4.83 1.50 -15.65
C THR A 9 -5.96 0.75 -14.93
N ALA A 10 -7.22 1.12 -15.15
CA ALA A 10 -8.35 0.43 -14.53
C ALA A 10 -8.54 -0.96 -15.15
N HIS A 11 -8.80 -1.94 -14.30
CA HIS A 11 -9.01 -3.32 -14.72
C HIS A 11 -9.90 -4.07 -13.72
N PHE A 12 -10.51 -5.17 -14.16
CA PHE A 12 -11.09 -6.13 -13.23
C PHE A 12 -9.96 -6.92 -12.56
N GLY A 13 -9.81 -6.74 -11.25
CA GLY A 13 -8.70 -7.32 -10.50
C GLY A 13 -9.04 -7.58 -9.04
N CYS A 14 -8.01 -7.95 -8.28
CA CYS A 14 -8.12 -8.13 -6.83
C CYS A 14 -8.12 -6.75 -6.14
N ALA A 15 -9.04 -6.50 -5.22
CA ALA A 15 -9.11 -5.24 -4.47
C ALA A 15 -7.81 -4.90 -3.72
N ALA A 16 -7.03 -5.91 -3.32
CA ALA A 16 -5.72 -5.72 -2.71
C ALA A 16 -4.75 -4.94 -3.62
N THR A 17 -4.90 -5.04 -4.95
CA THR A 17 -4.04 -4.31 -5.90
C THR A 17 -4.26 -2.80 -5.81
N ASP A 18 -5.52 -2.37 -5.76
CA ASP A 18 -5.89 -0.96 -5.59
C ASP A 18 -5.48 -0.45 -4.21
N LEU A 19 -5.72 -1.23 -3.16
CA LEU A 19 -5.44 -0.84 -1.78
C LEU A 19 -3.93 -0.69 -1.52
N VAL A 20 -3.09 -1.62 -1.99
CA VAL A 20 -1.63 -1.48 -1.91
C VAL A 20 -1.18 -0.22 -2.65
N ARG A 21 -1.71 0.03 -3.85
CA ARG A 21 -1.35 1.22 -4.65
C ARG A 21 -1.72 2.52 -3.94
N VAL A 22 -2.95 2.62 -3.43
CA VAL A 22 -3.43 3.81 -2.72
C VAL A 22 -2.62 4.03 -1.44
N PHE A 23 -2.40 2.98 -0.63
CA PHE A 23 -1.68 3.11 0.64
C PHE A 23 -0.21 3.47 0.43
N CYS A 24 0.47 2.87 -0.54
CA CYS A 24 1.87 3.20 -0.86
C CYS A 24 2.02 4.62 -1.43
N ALA A 25 1.06 5.10 -2.23
CA ALA A 25 1.14 6.43 -2.82
C ALA A 25 0.75 7.54 -1.83
N CYS A 26 -0.33 7.35 -1.06
CA CYS A 26 -0.99 8.43 -0.33
C CYS A 26 -0.56 8.55 1.14
N LEU A 27 -0.21 7.45 1.82
CA LEU A 27 0.13 7.47 3.25
C LEU A 27 1.63 7.66 3.48
N SER A 28 2.02 8.18 4.65
CA SER A 28 3.40 8.04 5.12
C SER A 28 3.74 6.55 5.31
N GLY A 29 5.03 6.23 5.39
CA GLY A 29 5.48 4.88 5.67
C GLY A 29 4.92 4.37 7.01
N LYS A 30 5.05 5.18 8.05
CA LYS A 30 4.56 4.93 9.41
C LYS A 30 3.05 4.77 9.48
N ASP A 31 2.27 5.68 8.90
CA ASP A 31 0.80 5.59 8.96
C ASP A 31 0.32 4.30 8.28
N ARG A 32 0.92 3.94 7.15
CA ARG A 32 0.61 2.66 6.48
C ARG A 32 0.93 1.48 7.40
N GLN A 33 2.11 1.45 8.00
CA GLN A 33 2.52 0.34 8.86
C GLN A 33 1.60 0.19 10.08
N SER A 34 1.17 1.30 10.69
CA SER A 34 0.32 1.30 11.88
C SER A 34 -1.16 1.05 11.61
N HIS A 35 -1.68 1.46 10.43
CA HIS A 35 -3.13 1.51 10.20
C HIS A 35 -3.64 0.66 9.04
N TRP A 36 -2.78 -0.06 8.31
CA TRP A 36 -3.25 -0.77 7.11
C TRP A 36 -4.37 -1.79 7.39
N GLU A 37 -4.37 -2.49 8.54
CA GLU A 37 -5.44 -3.45 8.86
C GLU A 37 -6.79 -2.74 9.09
N GLU A 38 -6.79 -1.65 9.86
CA GLU A 38 -7.97 -0.81 10.12
C GLU A 38 -8.52 -0.22 8.81
N LEU A 39 -7.65 0.25 7.92
CA LEU A 39 -8.07 0.80 6.63
C LEU A 39 -8.66 -0.28 5.70
N LEU A 40 -8.16 -1.51 5.76
CA LEU A 40 -8.77 -2.64 5.02
C LEU A 40 -10.14 -3.01 5.60
N GLU A 41 -10.30 -2.92 6.92
CA GLU A 41 -11.58 -3.15 7.61
C GLU A 41 -12.61 -2.10 7.20
N GLU A 42 -12.23 -0.83 7.19
CA GLU A 42 -13.08 0.28 6.75
C GLU A 42 -13.53 0.10 5.29
N PHE A 43 -12.58 -0.20 4.38
CA PHE A 43 -12.91 -0.51 2.99
C PHE A 43 -13.86 -1.70 2.86
N TYR A 44 -13.63 -2.76 3.63
CA TYR A 44 -14.48 -3.94 3.61
C TYR A 44 -15.89 -3.65 4.16
N GLY A 45 -16.01 -2.68 5.08
CA GLY A 45 -17.27 -2.11 5.54
C GLY A 45 -18.05 -1.47 4.39
N TYR A 46 -17.44 -0.53 3.66
CA TYR A 46 -18.07 0.10 2.49
C TYR A 46 -18.45 -0.94 1.42
N LEU A 47 -17.59 -1.93 1.17
CA LEU A 47 -17.91 -2.97 0.20
C LEU A 47 -19.13 -3.80 0.62
N LYS A 48 -19.28 -4.11 1.90
CA LYS A 48 -20.48 -4.81 2.40
C LYS A 48 -21.75 -4.00 2.17
N GLU A 49 -21.70 -2.69 2.44
CA GLU A 49 -22.83 -1.80 2.22
C GLU A 49 -23.25 -1.80 0.74
N GLU A 50 -22.29 -1.68 -0.18
CA GLU A 50 -22.53 -1.71 -1.63
C GLU A 50 -23.00 -3.08 -2.16
N VAL A 51 -22.50 -4.17 -1.55
CA VAL A 51 -22.94 -5.53 -1.90
C VAL A 51 -24.40 -5.75 -1.44
N GLY A 52 -24.80 -5.18 -0.30
CA GLY A 52 -26.13 -5.31 0.28
C GLY A 52 -26.42 -6.73 0.76
N ASP A 53 -27.62 -7.24 0.52
CA ASP A 53 -28.06 -8.58 0.96
C ASP A 53 -27.42 -9.74 0.18
N ARG A 54 -26.52 -9.45 -0.77
CA ARG A 54 -25.84 -10.47 -1.56
C ARG A 54 -24.72 -11.11 -0.75
N LYS A 55 -24.37 -12.34 -1.11
CA LYS A 55 -23.24 -13.04 -0.51
C LYS A 55 -21.95 -12.29 -0.84
N MET A 56 -21.15 -11.99 0.18
CA MET A 56 -19.82 -11.41 0.02
C MET A 56 -18.91 -12.32 -0.84
N PRO A 57 -18.15 -11.75 -1.79
CA PRO A 57 -17.29 -12.53 -2.68
C PRO A 57 -16.06 -13.13 -1.96
N TYR A 58 -15.66 -12.55 -0.83
CA TYR A 58 -14.54 -12.98 0.01
C TYR A 58 -14.73 -12.48 1.45
N THR A 59 -13.99 -13.05 2.39
CA THR A 59 -13.95 -12.61 3.79
C THR A 59 -12.94 -11.48 4.00
N LEU A 60 -13.05 -10.77 5.13
CA LEU A 60 -12.05 -9.78 5.56
C LEU A 60 -10.65 -10.40 5.66
N GLU A 61 -10.54 -11.59 6.24
CA GLU A 61 -9.25 -12.29 6.36
C GLU A 61 -8.65 -12.64 5.00
N GLN A 62 -9.48 -13.01 4.01
CA GLN A 62 -9.01 -13.22 2.65
C GLN A 62 -8.50 -11.92 2.02
N LEU A 63 -9.14 -10.77 2.30
CA LEU A 63 -8.67 -9.46 1.84
C LEU A 63 -7.32 -9.08 2.51
N LYS A 64 -7.21 -9.22 3.83
CA LYS A 64 -5.96 -8.97 4.56
C LYS A 64 -4.84 -9.87 4.05
N GLU A 65 -5.12 -11.14 3.82
CA GLU A 65 -4.15 -12.08 3.27
C GLU A 65 -3.74 -11.71 1.84
N ALA A 66 -4.70 -11.36 0.97
CA ALA A 66 -4.41 -10.92 -0.39
C ALA A 66 -3.53 -9.65 -0.41
N TYR A 67 -3.77 -8.70 0.50
CA TYR A 67 -2.92 -7.53 0.68
C TYR A 67 -1.49 -7.93 1.03
N ARG A 68 -1.29 -8.77 2.06
CA ARG A 68 0.05 -9.25 2.47
C ARG A 68 0.77 -10.00 1.33
N GLN A 69 0.05 -10.81 0.56
CA GLN A 69 0.62 -11.57 -0.55
C GLN A 69 1.03 -10.67 -1.73
N TYR A 70 0.19 -9.70 -2.07
CA TYR A 70 0.41 -8.81 -3.20
C TYR A 70 1.39 -7.66 -2.88
N PHE A 71 1.51 -7.28 -1.61
CA PHE A 71 2.29 -6.11 -1.19
C PHE A 71 3.68 -6.02 -1.83
N PRO A 72 4.53 -7.06 -1.82
CA PRO A 72 5.91 -6.93 -2.32
C PRO A 72 5.96 -6.47 -3.78
N ILE A 73 5.13 -7.06 -4.65
CA ILE A 73 5.12 -6.69 -6.07
C ILE A 73 4.41 -5.35 -6.29
N GLY A 74 3.30 -5.09 -5.59
CA GLY A 74 2.56 -3.84 -5.73
C GLY A 74 3.35 -2.62 -5.26
N ALA A 75 4.05 -2.74 -4.13
CA ALA A 75 4.94 -1.71 -3.60
C ALA A 75 6.18 -1.52 -4.49
N PHE A 76 6.76 -2.60 -5.01
CA PHE A 76 7.88 -2.52 -5.94
C PHE A 76 7.53 -1.75 -7.22
N MET A 77 6.29 -1.85 -7.72
CA MET A 77 5.83 -1.05 -8.87
C MET A 77 5.82 0.46 -8.61
N ILE A 78 5.80 0.90 -7.34
CA ILE A 78 5.85 2.31 -6.95
C ILE A 78 7.30 2.80 -6.77
N ALA A 79 8.27 1.92 -6.54
CA ALA A 79 9.67 2.27 -6.31
C ALA A 79 10.29 3.17 -7.40
N PRO A 80 10.00 3.00 -8.72
CA PRO A 80 10.52 3.90 -9.75
C PRO A 80 10.09 5.36 -9.60
N MET A 81 9.03 5.64 -8.82
CA MET A 81 8.55 7.01 -8.57
C MET A 81 9.45 7.76 -7.58
N VAL A 82 10.25 7.07 -6.76
CA VAL A 82 11.11 7.69 -5.74
C VAL A 82 12.10 8.68 -6.37
N GLY A 83 12.75 8.30 -7.47
CA GLY A 83 13.73 9.15 -8.17
C GLY A 83 13.14 10.48 -8.65
N PRO A 84 12.06 10.47 -9.46
CA PRO A 84 11.35 11.68 -9.88
C PRO A 84 10.87 12.56 -8.71
N PHE A 85 10.33 11.96 -7.63
CA PHE A 85 9.92 12.73 -6.46
C PHE A 85 11.11 13.39 -5.75
N PHE A 86 12.23 12.67 -5.63
CA PHE A 86 13.45 13.21 -5.07
C PHE A 86 13.98 14.39 -5.89
N GLU A 87 14.04 14.24 -7.21
CA GLU A 87 14.46 15.31 -8.12
C GLU A 87 13.56 16.55 -8.02
N MET A 88 12.23 16.34 -7.95
CA MET A 88 11.25 17.41 -7.75
C MET A 88 11.52 18.17 -6.45
N VAL A 89 11.75 17.48 -5.34
CA VAL A 89 12.05 18.08 -4.04
C VAL A 89 13.36 18.88 -4.09
N CYS A 90 14.43 18.31 -4.69
CA CYS A 90 15.73 18.97 -4.78
C CYS A 90 15.70 20.27 -5.58
N LYS A 91 14.79 20.40 -6.54
CA LYS A 91 14.58 21.60 -7.37
C LYS A 91 13.71 22.67 -6.70
N SER A 92 13.17 22.41 -5.50
CA SER A 92 12.42 23.42 -4.74
C SER A 92 13.32 24.62 -4.41
N PRO A 93 12.89 25.87 -4.71
CA PRO A 93 13.64 27.07 -4.35
C PRO A 93 13.52 27.42 -2.86
N ASP A 94 12.56 26.82 -2.16
CA ASP A 94 12.34 26.99 -0.72
C ASP A 94 13.06 25.87 0.04
N GLU A 95 14.03 26.26 0.89
CA GLU A 95 14.87 25.34 1.66
C GLU A 95 14.11 24.60 2.77
N GLU A 96 13.07 25.20 3.37
CA GLU A 96 12.21 24.52 4.36
C GLU A 96 11.35 23.45 3.69
N ILE A 97 10.74 23.77 2.54
CA ILE A 97 9.97 22.81 1.73
C ILE A 97 10.88 21.68 1.25
N LYS A 98 12.09 22.01 0.80
CA LYS A 98 13.08 21.04 0.34
C LYS A 98 13.50 20.07 1.45
N LYS A 99 13.82 20.59 2.64
CA LYS A 99 14.18 19.76 3.80
C LYS A 99 13.03 18.84 4.20
N LYS A 100 11.83 19.38 4.39
CA LYS A 100 10.65 18.58 4.75
C LYS A 100 10.29 17.54 3.68
N GLY A 101 10.38 17.92 2.41
CA GLY A 101 10.15 17.03 1.28
C GLY A 101 11.17 15.88 1.26
N PHE A 102 12.43 16.18 1.54
CA PHE A 102 13.50 15.18 1.59
C PHE A 102 13.24 14.17 2.72
N ASP A 103 12.96 14.66 3.93
CA ASP A 103 12.63 13.81 5.09
C ASP A 103 11.42 12.91 4.78
N THR A 104 10.42 13.44 4.08
CA THR A 104 9.22 12.70 3.69
C THR A 104 9.53 11.62 2.66
N VAL A 105 10.31 11.92 1.61
CA VAL A 105 10.68 10.96 0.57
C VAL A 105 11.54 9.84 1.17
N MET A 106 12.50 10.18 2.04
CA MET A 106 13.37 9.21 2.70
C MET A 106 12.57 8.28 3.62
N GLU A 107 11.73 8.83 4.50
CA GLU A 107 10.87 8.03 5.40
C GLU A 107 9.98 7.06 4.62
N LYS A 108 9.30 7.56 3.57
CA LYS A 108 8.45 6.72 2.73
C LYS A 108 9.26 5.61 2.07
N THR A 109 10.46 5.91 1.58
CA THR A 109 11.33 4.97 0.88
C THR A 109 11.83 3.87 1.80
N ASP A 110 12.34 4.23 2.97
CA ASP A 110 12.84 3.28 3.97
C ASP A 110 11.72 2.31 4.39
N CYS A 111 10.57 2.85 4.81
CA CYS A 111 9.43 2.02 5.19
C CYS A 111 8.89 1.17 4.04
N LEU A 112 8.91 1.66 2.80
CA LEU A 112 8.47 0.91 1.63
C LEU A 112 9.34 -0.33 1.41
N PHE A 113 10.67 -0.19 1.47
CA PHE A 113 11.58 -1.32 1.30
C PHE A 113 11.52 -2.29 2.48
N ASP A 114 11.43 -1.80 3.71
CA ASP A 114 11.22 -2.64 4.89
C ASP A 114 9.95 -3.50 4.77
N ASP A 115 8.85 -2.91 4.31
CA ASP A 115 7.60 -3.63 4.07
C ASP A 115 7.74 -4.65 2.93
N ILE A 116 8.39 -4.28 1.82
CA ILE A 116 8.64 -5.18 0.68
C ILE A 116 9.39 -6.42 1.15
N PHE A 117 10.52 -6.25 1.85
CA PHE A 117 11.33 -7.36 2.32
C PHE A 117 10.58 -8.20 3.35
N PHE A 118 9.92 -7.57 4.31
CA PHE A 118 9.15 -8.26 5.33
C PHE A 118 8.07 -9.16 4.70
N PHE A 119 7.21 -8.59 3.84
CA PHE A 119 6.11 -9.34 3.24
C PHE A 119 6.62 -10.37 2.23
N HIS A 120 7.69 -10.07 1.48
CA HIS A 120 8.31 -11.04 0.60
C HIS A 120 8.80 -12.27 1.36
N ASP A 121 9.56 -12.07 2.43
CA ASP A 121 10.11 -13.18 3.23
C ASP A 121 9.02 -13.99 3.91
N ARG A 122 8.00 -13.31 4.44
CA ARG A 122 6.79 -13.92 4.97
C ARG A 122 6.12 -14.81 3.91
N ASN A 123 5.93 -14.30 2.71
CA ASN A 123 5.27 -15.05 1.63
C ASN A 123 6.11 -16.24 1.16
N MET A 124 7.44 -16.08 1.10
CA MET A 124 8.35 -17.18 0.77
C MET A 124 8.36 -18.29 1.82
N LYS A 125 8.31 -17.95 3.11
CA LYS A 125 8.17 -18.94 4.20
C LYS A 125 6.89 -19.75 4.08
N LEU A 126 5.75 -19.11 3.79
CA LEU A 126 4.48 -19.80 3.58
C LEU A 126 4.50 -20.75 2.40
N ARG A 127 5.10 -20.34 1.27
CA ARG A 127 5.26 -21.23 0.10
C ARG A 127 6.08 -22.48 0.41
N GLN A 128 6.94 -22.41 1.43
CA GLN A 128 7.74 -23.53 1.93
C GLN A 128 7.05 -24.32 3.06
N GLY A 129 5.82 -23.97 3.44
CA GLY A 129 5.09 -24.61 4.53
C GLY A 129 5.64 -24.29 5.93
N LYS A 130 6.40 -23.21 6.09
CA LYS A 130 6.98 -22.78 7.38
C LYS A 130 6.03 -21.84 8.12
N GLU A 131 6.11 -21.85 9.46
CA GLU A 131 5.43 -20.85 10.29
C GLU A 131 5.90 -19.43 9.97
N VAL A 132 4.98 -18.48 10.05
CA VAL A 132 5.21 -17.06 9.76
C VAL A 132 4.91 -16.22 10.98
N VAL A 133 5.83 -15.29 11.25
CA VAL A 133 5.67 -14.29 12.31
C VAL A 133 4.80 -13.15 11.79
N GLN A 134 3.83 -12.72 12.59
CA GLN A 134 2.99 -11.58 12.29
C GLN A 134 3.76 -10.28 12.56
N LYS A 135 3.60 -9.27 11.69
CA LYS A 135 4.17 -7.94 11.94
C LYS A 135 3.40 -7.36 13.14
N CYS A 136 4.10 -6.97 14.20
CA CYS A 136 3.51 -6.21 15.30
C CYS A 136 3.02 -4.85 14.82
#